data_AF-A0A5C7WTN4-F1
#
_entry.id   AF-A0A5C7WTN4-F1
#
_cell.length_a   1.000
_cell.length_b   1.000
_cell.length_c   1.000
_cell.angle_alpha   90.00
_cell.angle_beta   90.00
_cell.angle_gamma   90.00
#
_symmetry.space_group_name_H-M   'P 1'
#
loop_
_entity.id
_entity.type
_entity.pdbx_description
1 polymer ?
#
loop_
_entity_poly.entity_id
_entity_poly.type
_entity_poly.pdbx_seq_one_letter_code
_entity_poly.pdbx_strand_id
1 'polypeptide(L)'
;GIPVNSLTLDQVKRLDVGRLRPGSAYAQRFPEQRPIDGTRIPTLREVLDAFRDRSAVRFNIETKIEPDHPELSPDPAAFSRALVDDLRAAGVDGRSTIQSFDWRTLKEVQRIAPDIPTVALTESDTALLEDGRWTAGLRLGDHGGSVPALVAAAGADIWSPDFETLTAESVGDAHERGLRVVPWTVNEPVDLDAVRALGVDGVISDYPKRALDAAPRGVPRWVPGGLLAAGATMIIAAALSKRRQG
;
A
#
# COMPACT_ATOMS: atom_id res chain seq x y z
N GLY A 1 0.42 -0.77 22.58
CA GLY A 1 0.08 0.67 22.58
C GLY A 1 -1.42 0.84 22.79
N ILE A 2 -1.94 2.06 22.80
CA ILE A 2 -3.40 2.30 22.84
C ILE A 2 -3.95 2.03 21.42
N PRO A 3 -4.98 1.18 21.25
CA PRO A 3 -5.60 0.95 19.94
C PRO A 3 -6.16 2.26 19.35
N VAL A 4 -5.92 2.51 18.07
CA VAL A 4 -6.37 3.77 17.42
C VAL A 4 -7.90 3.86 17.38
N ASN A 5 -8.58 2.72 17.25
CA ASN A 5 -10.04 2.61 17.22
C ASN A 5 -10.69 2.93 18.58
N SER A 6 -9.95 2.87 19.69
CA SER A 6 -10.44 3.22 21.04
C SER A 6 -10.32 4.71 21.36
N LEU A 7 -9.77 5.50 20.43
CA LEU A 7 -9.58 6.95 20.60
C LEU A 7 -10.58 7.71 19.74
N THR A 8 -11.06 8.87 20.21
CA THR A 8 -11.77 9.83 19.36
C THR A 8 -10.81 10.47 18.34
N LEU A 9 -11.34 11.16 17.34
CA LEU A 9 -10.49 11.94 16.41
C LEU A 9 -9.70 13.01 17.17
N ASP A 10 -10.35 13.76 18.07
CA ASP A 10 -9.70 14.79 18.88
C ASP A 10 -8.58 14.23 19.76
N GLN A 11 -8.77 13.03 20.33
CA GLN A 11 -7.72 12.36 21.10
C GLN A 11 -6.51 12.02 20.21
N VAL A 12 -6.75 11.48 19.01
CA VAL A 12 -5.67 11.19 18.06
C VAL A 12 -4.96 12.46 17.59
N LYS A 13 -5.71 13.55 17.37
CA LYS A 13 -5.16 14.85 16.97
C LYS A 13 -4.30 15.53 18.04
N ARG A 14 -4.33 15.05 19.29
CA ARG A 14 -3.44 15.52 20.36
C ARG A 14 -2.11 14.75 20.43
N LEU A 15 -2.00 13.61 19.74
CA LEU A 15 -0.77 12.81 19.76
C LEU A 15 0.33 13.49 18.95
N ASP A 16 1.52 13.56 19.55
CA ASP A 16 2.73 13.97 18.84
C ASP A 16 3.38 12.75 18.18
N VAL A 17 3.47 12.79 16.86
CA VAL A 17 4.07 11.73 16.03
C VAL A 17 5.28 12.25 15.25
N GLY A 18 5.81 13.41 15.63
CA GLY A 18 6.89 14.09 14.92
C GLY A 18 8.28 13.50 15.12
N ARG A 19 8.42 12.54 16.04
CA ARG A 19 9.72 12.00 16.46
C ARG A 19 9.61 10.53 16.82
N LEU A 20 10.50 9.71 16.26
CA LEU A 20 10.71 8.35 16.75
C LEU A 20 11.31 8.37 18.15
N ARG A 21 10.87 7.44 19.01
CA ARG A 21 11.40 7.31 20.37
C ARG A 21 12.93 7.15 20.34
N PRO A 22 13.71 8.12 20.87
CA PRO A 22 15.17 8.04 20.81
C PRO A 22 15.70 6.77 21.47
N GLY A 23 16.71 6.16 20.85
CA GLY A 23 17.34 4.93 21.34
C GLY A 23 16.55 3.64 21.13
N SER A 24 15.30 3.71 20.63
CA SER A 24 14.54 2.51 20.29
C SER A 24 15.12 1.78 19.08
N ALA A 25 14.91 0.45 19.01
CA ALA A 25 15.29 -0.34 17.83
C ALA A 25 14.64 0.20 16.55
N TYR A 26 13.40 0.71 16.64
CA TYR A 26 12.74 1.33 15.50
C TYR A 26 13.46 2.62 15.05
N ALA A 27 13.87 3.49 15.98
CA ALA A 27 14.64 4.69 15.62
C ALA A 27 15.99 4.37 14.97
N GLN A 28 16.63 3.25 15.34
CA GLN A 28 17.89 2.82 14.74
C GLN A 28 17.73 2.43 13.26
N ARG A 29 16.53 2.02 12.82
CA ARG A 29 16.22 1.70 11.42
C ARG A 29 16.10 2.94 10.53
N PHE A 30 15.87 4.11 11.12
CA PHE A 30 15.65 5.38 10.40
C PHE A 30 16.61 6.48 10.87
N PRO A 31 17.94 6.27 10.77
CA PRO A 31 18.93 7.21 11.32
C PRO A 31 18.92 8.58 10.63
N GLU A 32 18.38 8.66 9.41
CA GLU A 32 18.28 9.90 8.62
C GLU A 32 16.98 10.69 8.89
N GLN A 33 16.05 10.18 9.70
CA GLN A 33 14.81 10.88 10.00
C GLN A 33 15.10 12.20 10.72
N ARG A 34 14.59 13.30 10.18
CA ARG A 34 14.60 14.61 10.86
C ARG A 34 13.34 14.74 11.73
N PRO A 35 13.46 14.88 13.06
CA PRO A 35 12.30 15.05 13.93
C PRO A 35 11.65 16.42 13.69
N ILE A 36 10.33 16.44 13.67
CA ILE A 36 9.50 17.65 13.60
C ILE A 36 8.48 17.59 14.75
N ASP A 37 8.95 17.89 15.95
CA ASP A 37 8.10 17.89 17.15
C ASP A 37 6.90 18.82 16.94
N GLY A 38 5.74 18.43 17.45
CA GLY A 38 4.48 19.12 17.20
C GLY A 38 3.67 18.52 16.04
N THR A 39 4.23 17.59 15.26
CA THR A 39 3.50 16.93 14.16
C THR A 39 2.35 16.08 14.71
N ARG A 40 1.15 16.24 14.14
CA ARG A 40 -0.06 15.49 14.49
C ARG A 40 -0.41 14.50 13.40
N ILE A 41 -1.14 13.45 13.76
CA ILE A 41 -1.69 12.48 12.80
C ILE A 41 -2.72 13.21 11.91
N PRO A 42 -2.54 13.25 10.57
CA PRO A 42 -3.54 13.78 9.67
C PRO A 42 -4.68 12.77 9.47
N THR A 43 -5.87 13.25 9.15
CA THR A 43 -6.94 12.45 8.55
C THR A 43 -6.60 12.22 7.08
N LEU A 44 -7.20 11.18 6.48
CA LEU A 44 -7.07 10.95 5.05
C LEU A 44 -7.48 12.19 4.24
N ARG A 45 -8.62 12.81 4.58
CA ARG A 45 -9.12 14.00 3.90
C ARG A 45 -8.12 15.17 3.92
N GLU A 46 -7.48 15.46 5.05
CA GLU A 46 -6.45 16.51 5.11
C GLU A 46 -5.24 16.18 4.22
N VAL A 47 -4.86 14.90 4.10
CA VAL A 47 -3.81 14.48 3.15
C VAL A 47 -4.28 14.70 1.71
N LEU A 48 -5.48 14.24 1.35
CA LEU A 48 -6.00 14.41 -0.02
C LEU A 48 -6.11 15.89 -0.39
N ASP A 49 -6.59 16.73 0.52
CA ASP A 49 -6.72 18.18 0.32
C ASP A 49 -5.36 18.85 0.16
N ALA A 50 -4.35 18.47 0.94
CA ALA A 50 -3.00 19.04 0.83
C ALA A 50 -2.33 18.78 -0.53
N PHE A 51 -2.75 17.74 -1.25
CA PHE A 51 -2.21 17.35 -2.56
C PHE A 51 -3.23 17.48 -3.70
N ARG A 52 -4.36 18.17 -3.48
CA ARG A 52 -5.44 18.32 -4.48
C ARG A 52 -4.93 18.93 -5.78
N ASP A 53 -4.18 20.02 -5.70
CA ASP A 53 -3.66 20.76 -6.88
C ASP A 53 -2.33 20.21 -7.42
N ARG A 54 -1.86 19.08 -6.86
CA ARG A 54 -0.60 18.41 -7.27
C ARG A 54 -0.91 17.22 -8.15
N SER A 55 -1.34 17.45 -9.39
CA SER A 55 -1.76 16.42 -10.33
C SER A 55 -0.72 15.34 -10.63
N ALA A 56 0.58 15.67 -10.51
CA ALA A 56 1.68 14.71 -10.65
C ALA A 56 1.78 13.70 -9.48
N VAL A 57 1.16 13.99 -8.33
CA VAL A 57 1.16 13.09 -7.17
C VAL A 57 0.08 12.04 -7.35
N ARG A 58 0.42 10.78 -7.07
CA ARG A 58 -0.53 9.68 -6.98
C ARG A 58 -0.65 9.18 -5.56
N PHE A 59 -1.75 8.50 -5.28
CA PHE A 59 -1.99 7.90 -3.97
C PHE A 59 -1.99 6.37 -4.07
N ASN A 60 -1.28 5.71 -3.16
CA ASN A 60 -1.41 4.28 -2.92
C ASN A 60 -1.87 4.09 -1.47
N ILE A 61 -3.15 3.80 -1.29
CA ILE A 61 -3.81 3.90 0.02
C ILE A 61 -4.04 2.49 0.55
N GLU A 62 -3.49 2.23 1.73
CA GLU A 62 -3.63 0.93 2.36
C GLU A 62 -4.86 0.88 3.28
N THR A 63 -5.75 -0.10 3.08
CA THR A 63 -6.74 -0.46 4.09
C THR A 63 -6.10 -1.41 5.11
N LYS A 64 -5.83 -0.91 6.31
CA LYS A 64 -5.33 -1.71 7.44
C LYS A 64 -6.50 -2.38 8.16
N ILE A 65 -6.70 -3.67 7.88
CA ILE A 65 -7.65 -4.55 8.57
C ILE A 65 -6.89 -5.81 9.01
N GLU A 66 -7.18 -6.25 10.22
CA GLU A 66 -6.68 -7.51 10.77
C GLU A 66 -7.85 -8.49 10.91
N PRO A 67 -8.05 -9.45 9.98
CA PRO A 67 -9.09 -10.48 10.08
C PRO A 67 -9.06 -11.28 11.38
N ASP A 68 -7.88 -11.42 11.99
CA ASP A 68 -7.66 -12.15 13.25
C ASP A 68 -8.05 -11.33 14.49
N HIS A 69 -8.19 -10.02 14.33
CA HIS A 69 -8.62 -9.08 15.36
C HIS A 69 -9.74 -8.16 14.83
N PRO A 70 -10.90 -8.72 14.46
CA PRO A 70 -11.99 -7.97 13.83
C PRO A 70 -12.55 -6.86 14.73
N GLU A 71 -12.37 -6.95 16.05
CA GLU A 71 -12.71 -5.89 17.01
C GLU A 71 -11.83 -4.65 16.91
N LEU A 72 -10.63 -4.78 16.33
CA LEU A 72 -9.66 -3.68 16.16
C LEU A 72 -9.87 -2.89 14.87
N SER A 73 -10.67 -3.43 13.95
CA SER A 73 -10.81 -2.92 12.58
C SER A 73 -12.30 -2.71 12.21
N PRO A 74 -12.61 -1.78 11.29
CA PRO A 74 -13.96 -1.70 10.71
C PRO A 74 -14.29 -2.95 9.87
N ASP A 75 -15.58 -3.16 9.62
CA ASP A 75 -16.04 -4.12 8.61
C ASP A 75 -15.41 -3.79 7.24
N PRO A 76 -14.87 -4.79 6.50
CA PRO A 76 -14.19 -4.56 5.23
C PRO A 76 -15.04 -3.82 4.19
N ALA A 77 -16.33 -4.14 4.11
CA ALA A 77 -17.20 -3.55 3.11
C ALA A 77 -17.55 -2.09 3.46
N ALA A 78 -17.85 -1.81 4.72
CA ALA A 78 -18.07 -0.46 5.21
C ALA A 78 -16.82 0.41 5.06
N PHE A 79 -15.64 -0.13 5.34
CA PHE A 79 -14.39 0.61 5.21
C PHE A 79 -14.07 0.96 3.76
N SER A 80 -14.18 -0.02 2.86
CA SER A 80 -13.92 0.18 1.43
C SER A 80 -14.84 1.24 0.82
N ARG A 81 -16.15 1.22 1.17
CA ARG A 81 -17.10 2.25 0.74
C ARG A 81 -16.72 3.64 1.23
N ALA A 82 -16.41 3.79 2.52
CA ALA A 82 -16.01 5.08 3.07
C ALA A 82 -14.74 5.63 2.42
N LEU A 83 -13.75 4.77 2.14
CA LEU A 83 -12.53 5.16 1.43
C LEU A 83 -12.84 5.63 0.00
N VAL A 84 -13.61 4.85 -0.77
CA VAL A 84 -13.99 5.22 -2.14
C VAL A 84 -14.77 6.53 -2.17
N ASP A 85 -15.68 6.74 -1.23
CA ASP A 85 -16.46 7.99 -1.12
C ASP A 85 -15.54 9.19 -0.85
N ASP A 86 -14.55 9.06 0.04
CA ASP A 86 -13.57 10.12 0.32
C ASP A 86 -12.71 10.43 -0.91
N LEU A 87 -12.29 9.42 -1.69
CA LEU A 87 -11.49 9.62 -2.91
C LEU A 87 -12.30 10.32 -4.02
N ARG A 88 -13.54 9.91 -4.23
CA ARG A 88 -14.45 10.53 -5.21
C ARG A 88 -14.81 11.95 -4.79
N ALA A 89 -15.10 12.18 -3.51
CA ALA A 89 -15.40 13.53 -3.00
C ALA A 89 -14.20 14.49 -3.15
N ALA A 90 -12.97 13.98 -3.10
CA ALA A 90 -11.76 14.76 -3.33
C ALA A 90 -11.38 14.89 -4.82
N GLY A 91 -12.01 14.13 -5.72
CA GLY A 91 -11.70 14.12 -7.16
C GLY A 91 -10.31 13.55 -7.48
N VAL A 92 -9.86 12.56 -6.71
CA VAL A 92 -8.52 11.96 -6.83
C VAL A 92 -8.54 10.45 -7.08
N ASP A 93 -9.72 9.86 -7.19
CA ASP A 93 -9.97 8.46 -7.53
C ASP A 93 -9.21 8.02 -8.80
N GLY A 94 -9.25 8.81 -9.88
CA GLY A 94 -8.53 8.50 -11.13
C GLY A 94 -6.99 8.49 -11.02
N ARG A 95 -6.43 8.97 -9.89
CA ARG A 95 -4.98 8.93 -9.60
C ARG A 95 -4.64 8.16 -8.31
N SER A 96 -5.55 7.30 -7.86
CA SER A 96 -5.40 6.49 -6.65
C SER A 96 -5.34 5.00 -6.96
N THR A 97 -4.65 4.24 -6.12
CA THR A 97 -4.72 2.78 -6.01
C THR A 97 -5.06 2.41 -4.58
N ILE A 98 -5.75 1.29 -4.38
CA ILE A 98 -6.08 0.77 -3.05
C ILE A 98 -5.34 -0.55 -2.85
N GLN A 99 -4.53 -0.62 -1.79
CA GLN A 99 -3.73 -1.78 -1.43
C GLN A 99 -4.19 -2.41 -0.11
N SER A 100 -4.06 -3.73 0.04
CA SER A 100 -4.35 -4.40 1.31
C SER A 100 -3.75 -5.79 1.39
N PHE A 101 -3.45 -6.22 2.62
CA PHE A 101 -3.26 -7.62 2.98
C PHE A 101 -4.58 -8.36 3.14
N ASP A 102 -5.65 -7.68 3.54
CA ASP A 102 -6.99 -8.25 3.64
C ASP A 102 -7.72 -8.06 2.30
N TRP A 103 -7.62 -9.05 1.43
CA TRP A 103 -8.17 -9.00 0.08
C TRP A 103 -9.70 -8.93 0.04
N ARG A 104 -10.39 -9.07 1.19
CA ARG A 104 -11.84 -8.80 1.26
C ARG A 104 -12.15 -7.34 0.96
N THR A 105 -11.26 -6.40 1.32
CA THR A 105 -11.43 -5.00 0.93
C THR A 105 -11.22 -4.81 -0.57
N LEU A 106 -10.24 -5.49 -1.15
CA LEU A 106 -9.97 -5.43 -2.60
C LEU A 106 -11.17 -5.96 -3.40
N LYS A 107 -11.76 -7.08 -2.97
CA LYS A 107 -12.99 -7.62 -3.58
C LYS A 107 -14.16 -6.64 -3.51
N GLU A 108 -14.31 -5.93 -2.38
CA GLU A 108 -15.35 -4.90 -2.29
C GLU A 108 -15.05 -3.71 -3.20
N VAL A 109 -13.80 -3.22 -3.24
CA VAL A 109 -13.40 -2.11 -4.14
C VAL A 109 -13.68 -2.47 -5.60
N GLN A 110 -13.24 -3.65 -6.06
CA GLN A 110 -13.52 -4.16 -7.40
C GLN A 110 -15.02 -4.16 -7.74
N ARG A 111 -15.89 -4.39 -6.74
CA ARG A 111 -17.35 -4.40 -6.90
C ARG A 111 -17.96 -2.99 -7.00
N ILE A 112 -17.47 -2.02 -6.22
CA ILE A 112 -18.09 -0.68 -6.07
C ILE A 112 -17.40 0.42 -6.88
N ALA A 113 -16.14 0.21 -7.24
CA ALA A 113 -15.27 1.13 -7.97
C ALA A 113 -14.25 0.34 -8.82
N PRO A 114 -14.72 -0.44 -9.82
CA PRO A 114 -13.84 -1.23 -10.69
C PRO A 114 -12.84 -0.39 -11.50
N ASP A 115 -13.04 0.92 -11.55
CA ASP A 115 -12.15 1.90 -12.16
C ASP A 115 -10.93 2.26 -11.29
N ILE A 116 -10.95 1.96 -9.99
CA ILE A 116 -9.83 2.18 -9.08
C ILE A 116 -8.99 0.89 -8.99
N PRO A 117 -7.71 0.90 -9.41
CA PRO A 117 -6.89 -0.30 -9.37
C PRO A 117 -6.65 -0.81 -7.95
N THR A 118 -6.66 -2.14 -7.82
CA THR A 118 -6.42 -2.86 -6.56
C THR A 118 -5.05 -3.51 -6.52
N VAL A 119 -4.43 -3.50 -5.34
CA VAL A 119 -3.06 -3.99 -5.11
C VAL A 119 -3.08 -5.04 -4.00
N ALA A 120 -2.74 -6.28 -4.34
CA ALA A 120 -2.66 -7.38 -3.38
C ALA A 120 -1.29 -7.37 -2.69
N LEU A 121 -1.27 -7.07 -1.39
CA LEU A 121 -0.06 -7.16 -0.57
C LEU A 121 0.15 -8.60 -0.11
N THR A 122 1.41 -9.05 -0.13
CA THR A 122 1.84 -10.34 0.43
C THR A 122 3.16 -10.16 1.18
N GLU A 123 3.38 -11.00 2.19
CA GLU A 123 4.62 -11.08 2.95
C GLU A 123 5.46 -12.28 2.49
N SER A 124 6.73 -12.31 2.90
CA SER A 124 7.64 -13.44 2.63
C SER A 124 7.15 -14.76 3.25
N ASP A 125 6.51 -14.68 4.42
CA ASP A 125 5.79 -15.81 5.01
C ASP A 125 4.40 -15.92 4.38
N THR A 126 4.12 -17.05 3.74
CA THR A 126 2.85 -17.31 3.05
C THR A 126 1.73 -17.73 3.98
N ALA A 127 1.94 -17.79 5.30
CA ALA A 127 0.92 -18.22 6.28
C ALA A 127 -0.44 -17.52 6.11
N LEU A 128 -0.45 -16.23 5.76
CA LEU A 128 -1.69 -15.47 5.52
C LEU A 128 -2.50 -15.96 4.31
N LEU A 129 -1.85 -16.69 3.39
CA LEU A 129 -2.41 -17.13 2.11
C LEU A 129 -2.95 -18.57 2.17
N GLU A 130 -2.71 -19.30 3.25
CA GLU A 130 -2.97 -20.75 3.33
C GLU A 130 -4.46 -21.09 3.59
N ASP A 131 -5.12 -20.39 4.52
CA ASP A 131 -6.45 -20.80 5.01
C ASP A 131 -7.64 -20.09 4.33
N GLY A 132 -7.38 -18.99 3.62
CA GLY A 132 -8.39 -18.20 2.91
C GLY A 132 -8.89 -16.96 3.67
N ARG A 133 -8.50 -16.76 4.93
CA ARG A 133 -9.07 -15.72 5.80
C ARG A 133 -8.70 -14.31 5.36
N TRP A 134 -7.45 -14.11 4.96
CA TRP A 134 -6.93 -12.83 4.48
C TRP A 134 -7.18 -12.63 2.99
N THR A 135 -7.41 -13.70 2.24
CA THR A 135 -7.46 -13.75 0.77
C THR A 135 -8.88 -13.90 0.22
N ALA A 136 -9.89 -13.47 1.00
CA ALA A 136 -11.30 -13.55 0.64
C ALA A 136 -11.79 -14.96 0.22
N GLY A 137 -11.25 -15.99 0.86
CA GLY A 137 -11.59 -17.40 0.67
C GLY A 137 -10.68 -18.17 -0.28
N LEU A 138 -9.75 -17.51 -0.99
CA LEU A 138 -8.81 -18.17 -1.90
C LEU A 138 -7.63 -18.78 -1.13
N ARG A 139 -7.18 -19.97 -1.48
CA ARG A 139 -6.08 -20.64 -0.75
C ARG A 139 -4.90 -20.90 -1.65
N LEU A 140 -3.68 -20.60 -1.20
CA LEU A 140 -2.47 -20.78 -2.00
C LEU A 140 -2.32 -22.20 -2.56
N GLY A 141 -2.69 -23.22 -1.77
CA GLY A 141 -2.69 -24.63 -2.20
C GLY A 141 -3.61 -24.92 -3.40
N ASP A 142 -4.75 -24.24 -3.51
CA ASP A 142 -5.70 -24.40 -4.63
C ASP A 142 -5.14 -23.80 -5.94
N HIS A 143 -4.06 -23.03 -5.85
CA HIS A 143 -3.35 -22.38 -6.95
C HIS A 143 -1.93 -22.94 -7.14
N GLY A 144 -1.68 -24.17 -6.67
CA GLY A 144 -0.43 -24.89 -6.91
C GLY A 144 0.80 -24.27 -6.23
N GLY A 145 0.61 -23.45 -5.19
CA GLY A 145 1.70 -22.77 -4.51
C GLY A 145 2.18 -21.48 -5.19
N SER A 146 1.60 -21.09 -6.34
CA SER A 146 1.97 -19.83 -7.01
C SER A 146 1.21 -18.65 -6.41
N VAL A 147 1.94 -17.75 -5.76
CA VAL A 147 1.41 -16.47 -5.27
C VAL A 147 0.89 -15.61 -6.44
N PRO A 148 1.61 -15.44 -7.57
CA PRO A 148 1.06 -14.74 -8.73
C PRO A 148 -0.26 -15.34 -9.25
N ALA A 149 -0.40 -16.67 -9.28
CA ALA A 149 -1.63 -17.33 -9.68
C ALA A 149 -2.79 -17.02 -8.72
N LEU A 150 -2.52 -17.04 -7.42
CA LEU A 150 -3.48 -16.69 -6.38
C LEU A 150 -3.92 -15.21 -6.49
N VAL A 151 -2.99 -14.28 -6.71
CA VAL A 151 -3.28 -12.85 -6.90
C VAL A 151 -4.10 -12.60 -8.17
N ALA A 152 -3.77 -13.28 -9.27
CA ALA A 152 -4.55 -13.19 -10.51
C ALA A 152 -5.98 -13.72 -10.31
N ALA A 153 -6.16 -14.81 -9.58
CA ALA A 153 -7.48 -15.33 -9.21
C ALA A 153 -8.25 -14.37 -8.27
N ALA A 154 -7.54 -13.60 -7.45
CA ALA A 154 -8.12 -12.51 -6.68
C ALA A 154 -8.56 -11.31 -7.55
N GLY A 155 -8.20 -11.28 -8.83
CA GLY A 155 -8.58 -10.21 -9.77
C GLY A 155 -7.93 -8.87 -9.46
N ALA A 156 -6.83 -8.85 -8.70
CA ALA A 156 -6.07 -7.63 -8.44
C ALA A 156 -5.27 -7.21 -9.67
N ASP A 157 -4.98 -5.91 -9.79
CA ASP A 157 -4.22 -5.37 -10.92
C ASP A 157 -2.70 -5.37 -10.69
N ILE A 158 -2.29 -5.39 -9.42
CA ILE A 158 -0.91 -5.29 -8.99
C ILE A 158 -0.68 -6.31 -7.87
N TRP A 159 0.40 -7.07 -7.97
CA TRP A 159 0.99 -7.82 -6.87
C TRP A 159 2.07 -6.97 -6.18
N SER A 160 1.98 -6.82 -4.87
CA SER A 160 2.95 -6.06 -4.07
C SER A 160 3.55 -6.95 -2.97
N PRO A 161 4.61 -7.72 -3.30
CA PRO A 161 5.25 -8.62 -2.35
C PRO A 161 6.30 -7.93 -1.48
N ASP A 162 6.60 -8.53 -0.34
CA ASP A 162 7.89 -8.36 0.31
C ASP A 162 9.02 -8.74 -0.67
N PHE A 163 10.01 -7.85 -0.81
CA PHE A 163 11.05 -7.99 -1.81
C PHE A 163 12.01 -9.15 -1.55
N GLU A 164 12.15 -9.60 -0.30
CA GLU A 164 13.17 -10.60 0.09
C GLU A 164 12.97 -11.97 -0.57
N THR A 165 11.74 -12.31 -0.96
CA THR A 165 11.39 -13.60 -1.59
C THR A 165 11.18 -13.50 -3.10
N LEU A 166 11.41 -12.32 -3.69
CA LEU A 166 11.12 -12.07 -5.09
C LEU A 166 12.17 -12.74 -6.01
N THR A 167 11.69 -13.39 -7.07
CA THR A 167 12.53 -14.08 -8.06
C THR A 167 12.17 -13.66 -9.48
N ALA A 168 13.09 -13.81 -10.43
CA ALA A 168 12.80 -13.52 -11.84
C ALA A 168 11.67 -14.41 -12.38
N GLU A 169 11.58 -15.66 -11.92
CA GLU A 169 10.51 -16.59 -12.26
C GLU A 169 9.14 -16.09 -11.77
N SER A 170 9.04 -15.68 -10.51
CA SER A 170 7.77 -15.18 -9.95
C SER A 170 7.34 -13.84 -10.56
N VAL A 171 8.29 -12.96 -10.90
CA VAL A 171 7.99 -11.73 -11.66
C VAL A 171 7.48 -12.07 -13.07
N GLY A 172 8.12 -13.01 -13.75
CA GLY A 172 7.67 -13.51 -15.06
C GLY A 172 6.26 -14.10 -15.03
N ASP A 173 5.98 -15.00 -14.08
CA ASP A 173 4.64 -15.60 -13.87
C ASP A 173 3.58 -14.53 -13.59
N ALA A 174 3.91 -13.50 -12.81
CA ALA A 174 3.02 -12.36 -12.58
C ALA A 174 2.72 -11.58 -13.86
N HIS A 175 3.75 -11.24 -14.64
CA HIS A 175 3.59 -10.53 -15.92
C HIS A 175 2.81 -11.33 -16.95
N GLU A 176 3.03 -12.65 -17.07
CA GLU A 176 2.27 -13.54 -17.95
C GLU A 176 0.77 -13.57 -17.61
N ARG A 177 0.43 -13.33 -16.34
CA ARG A 177 -0.95 -13.21 -15.85
C ARG A 177 -1.54 -11.80 -15.98
N GLY A 178 -0.78 -10.86 -16.53
CA GLY A 178 -1.19 -9.46 -16.69
C GLY A 178 -1.11 -8.63 -15.41
N LEU A 179 -0.43 -9.13 -14.37
CA LEU A 179 -0.18 -8.38 -13.15
C LEU A 179 1.02 -7.46 -13.33
N ARG A 180 1.01 -6.34 -12.61
CA ARG A 180 2.23 -5.56 -12.34
C ARG A 180 2.83 -6.00 -11.00
N VAL A 181 4.13 -5.82 -10.83
CA VAL A 181 4.86 -6.18 -9.61
C VAL A 181 5.51 -4.95 -8.98
N VAL A 182 5.12 -4.62 -7.75
CA VAL A 182 5.62 -3.45 -7.01
C VAL A 182 6.03 -3.88 -5.59
N PRO A 183 7.26 -4.36 -5.37
CA PRO A 183 7.67 -4.84 -4.06
C PRO A 183 7.84 -3.73 -3.00
N TRP A 184 7.77 -4.12 -1.74
CA TRP A 184 7.99 -3.28 -0.56
C TRP A 184 8.90 -3.99 0.46
N THR A 185 9.52 -3.32 1.43
CA THR A 185 9.97 -1.91 1.35
C THR A 185 11.46 -1.92 1.03
N VAL A 186 11.82 -1.51 -0.19
CA VAL A 186 13.18 -1.64 -0.72
C VAL A 186 13.96 -0.35 -0.44
N ASN A 187 14.93 -0.42 0.47
CA ASN A 187 15.63 0.76 0.99
C ASN A 187 17.11 0.83 0.59
N GLU A 188 17.79 -0.31 0.47
CA GLU A 188 19.23 -0.31 0.19
C GLU A 188 19.53 -0.23 -1.31
N PRO A 189 20.59 0.49 -1.72
CA PRO A 189 20.93 0.63 -3.15
C PRO A 189 21.13 -0.72 -3.85
N VAL A 190 21.76 -1.69 -3.18
CA VAL A 190 22.00 -3.02 -3.73
C VAL A 190 20.68 -3.77 -4.00
N ASP A 191 19.73 -3.67 -3.08
CA ASP A 191 18.42 -4.32 -3.23
C ASP A 191 17.57 -3.62 -4.29
N LEU A 192 17.64 -2.29 -4.36
CA LEU A 192 17.00 -1.50 -5.41
C LEU A 192 17.48 -1.90 -6.81
N ASP A 193 18.78 -2.15 -6.98
CA ASP A 193 19.35 -2.62 -8.23
C ASP A 193 18.97 -4.08 -8.51
N ALA A 194 18.98 -4.93 -7.48
CA ALA A 194 18.60 -6.34 -7.59
C ALA A 194 17.15 -6.51 -8.04
N VAL A 195 16.17 -5.90 -7.36
CA VAL A 195 14.75 -6.03 -7.73
C VAL A 195 14.46 -5.46 -9.11
N ARG A 196 15.19 -4.41 -9.54
CA ARG A 196 15.07 -3.88 -10.89
C ARG A 196 15.57 -4.83 -11.96
N ALA A 197 16.67 -5.52 -11.69
CA ALA A 197 17.18 -6.53 -12.60
C ALA A 197 16.18 -7.69 -12.78
N LEU A 198 15.28 -7.92 -11.82
CA LEU A 198 14.17 -8.87 -11.95
C LEU A 198 13.04 -8.37 -12.86
N GLY A 199 13.00 -7.08 -13.21
CA GLY A 199 11.99 -6.50 -14.10
C GLY A 199 10.74 -5.94 -13.39
N VAL A 200 10.81 -5.59 -12.10
CA VAL A 200 9.67 -5.02 -11.37
C VAL A 200 9.17 -3.68 -11.95
N ASP A 201 7.89 -3.41 -11.80
CA ASP A 201 7.20 -2.24 -12.38
C ASP A 201 7.28 -0.97 -11.51
N GLY A 202 7.70 -1.12 -10.26
CA GLY A 202 7.86 -0.04 -9.29
C GLY A 202 8.48 -0.54 -8.00
N VAL A 203 8.73 0.34 -7.04
CA VAL A 203 9.20 -0.02 -5.70
C VAL A 203 8.55 0.88 -4.65
N ILE A 204 8.25 0.32 -3.49
CA ILE A 204 7.91 1.07 -2.28
C ILE A 204 9.18 1.22 -1.45
N SER A 205 9.52 2.44 -1.04
CA SER A 205 10.77 2.75 -0.34
C SER A 205 10.58 3.89 0.66
N ASP A 206 11.24 3.78 1.81
CA ASP A 206 11.35 4.87 2.79
C ASP A 206 12.30 5.98 2.32
N TYR A 207 13.15 5.68 1.32
CA TYR A 207 14.15 6.60 0.76
C TYR A 207 13.86 6.90 -0.72
N PRO A 208 12.78 7.64 -1.04
CA PRO A 208 12.34 7.82 -2.42
C PRO A 208 13.38 8.50 -3.31
N LYS A 209 14.20 9.42 -2.78
CA LYS A 209 15.30 10.02 -3.54
C LYS A 209 16.34 8.98 -3.95
N ARG A 210 16.72 8.09 -3.02
CA ARG A 210 17.68 7.00 -3.26
C ARG A 210 17.14 6.04 -4.31
N ALA A 211 15.86 5.67 -4.19
CA ALA A 211 15.17 4.89 -5.22
C ALA A 211 15.21 5.60 -6.57
N LEU A 212 14.86 6.89 -6.66
CA LEU A 212 14.87 7.63 -7.93
C LEU A 212 16.27 7.76 -8.56
N ASP A 213 17.30 7.96 -7.75
CA ASP A 213 18.69 8.15 -8.20
C ASP A 213 19.30 6.85 -8.74
N ALA A 214 18.91 5.70 -8.17
CA ALA A 214 19.38 4.40 -8.65
C ALA A 214 18.70 3.98 -9.98
N ALA A 215 17.61 4.65 -10.41
CA ALA A 215 16.93 4.28 -11.65
C ALA A 215 17.81 4.62 -12.87
N PRO A 216 18.06 3.68 -13.80
CA PRO A 216 18.85 3.96 -14.98
C PRO A 216 18.22 5.11 -15.79
N ARG A 217 19.04 6.04 -16.28
CA ARG A 217 18.58 7.11 -17.17
C ARG A 217 17.98 6.49 -18.43
N GLY A 218 16.68 6.70 -18.67
CA GLY A 218 16.00 6.30 -19.91
C GLY A 218 14.97 5.16 -19.78
N VAL A 219 14.77 4.57 -18.60
CA VAL A 219 13.67 3.61 -18.38
C VAL A 219 12.35 4.39 -18.25
N PRO A 220 11.29 4.01 -19.00
CA PRO A 220 9.98 4.63 -18.84
C PRO A 220 9.48 4.48 -17.39
N ARG A 221 9.40 5.59 -16.66
CA ARG A 221 8.77 5.63 -15.33
C ARG A 221 7.27 5.54 -15.54
N TRP A 222 6.67 4.40 -15.22
CA TRP A 222 5.24 4.20 -15.40
C TRP A 222 4.43 4.54 -14.15
N VAL A 223 3.21 4.98 -14.41
CA VAL A 223 2.28 5.70 -13.56
C VAL A 223 0.91 5.07 -13.88
N PRO A 224 0.12 4.53 -12.92
CA PRO A 224 -1.14 3.87 -13.23
C PRO A 224 -2.09 4.69 -14.12
N GLY A 225 -2.61 4.11 -15.21
CA GLY A 225 -3.69 4.72 -16.03
C GLY A 225 -3.33 5.28 -17.42
N GLY A 226 -2.12 5.07 -17.94
CA GLY A 226 -1.75 5.49 -19.31
C GLY A 226 -0.87 6.75 -19.38
N LEU A 227 -0.38 7.02 -20.60
CA LEU A 227 0.88 7.72 -20.94
C LEU A 227 1.16 9.08 -20.26
N LEU A 228 2.44 9.24 -19.86
CA LEU A 228 3.22 10.46 -19.58
C LEU A 228 2.91 11.26 -18.28
N ALA A 229 3.73 11.01 -17.26
CA ALA A 229 4.70 12.03 -16.79
C ALA A 229 5.84 11.36 -16.02
N ALA A 230 7.08 11.54 -16.49
CA ALA A 230 8.25 11.26 -15.68
C ALA A 230 8.21 12.16 -14.43
N GLY A 231 8.27 11.57 -13.23
CA GLY A 231 8.30 12.32 -11.98
C GLY A 231 7.05 12.22 -11.09
N ALA A 232 6.20 11.20 -11.29
CA ALA A 232 5.13 10.94 -10.34
C ALA A 232 5.70 10.46 -8.99
N THR A 233 5.38 11.20 -7.92
CA THR A 233 5.63 10.79 -6.54
C THR A 233 4.37 10.10 -6.02
N MET A 234 4.54 8.87 -5.53
CA MET A 234 3.46 8.13 -4.89
C MET A 234 3.49 8.40 -3.39
N ILE A 235 2.37 8.87 -2.84
CA ILE A 235 2.17 8.95 -1.39
C ILE A 235 1.53 7.63 -0.96
N ILE A 236 2.18 6.96 -0.02
CA ILE A 236 1.58 5.84 0.70
C ILE A 236 0.91 6.41 1.93
N ALA A 237 -0.40 6.22 2.03
CA ALA A 237 -1.17 6.59 3.21
C ALA A 237 -1.84 5.33 3.76
N ALA A 238 -1.66 5.08 5.05
CA ALA A 238 -2.49 4.10 5.75
C ALA A 238 -3.82 4.76 6.11
N ALA A 239 -4.92 4.24 5.57
CA ALA A 239 -6.24 4.63 6.03
C ALA A 239 -6.55 3.86 7.34
N LEU A 240 -7.06 4.57 8.35
CA LEU A 240 -7.58 3.99 9.58
C LEU A 240 -8.97 4.57 9.80
N SER A 241 -10.00 3.72 9.86
CA SER A 241 -11.37 4.19 10.07
C SER A 241 -11.60 4.53 11.54
N LYS A 242 -12.09 5.75 11.79
CA LYS A 242 -12.76 6.11 13.04
C LYS A 242 -14.19 6.43 12.69
N ARG A 243 -15.16 5.69 13.26
CA ARG A 243 -16.56 6.12 13.16
C ARG A 243 -16.67 7.53 13.73
N ARG A 244 -17.35 8.43 13.01
CA ARG A 244 -17.89 9.64 13.64
C ARG A 244 -18.90 9.17 14.69
N GLN A 245 -18.48 9.10 15.95
CA GLN A 245 -19.44 9.21 17.04
C GLN A 245 -19.76 10.69 17.15
N GLY A 246 -20.90 11.06 16.55
CA GLY A 246 -21.62 12.27 16.94
C GLY A 246 -22.37 12.02 18.23
#